data_AF-A0A1Y4QXH4-F1
#
_entry.id   AF-A0A1Y4QXH4-F1
#
_cell.length_a   1.000
_cell.length_b   1.000
_cell.length_c   1.000
_cell.angle_alpha   90.00
_cell.angle_beta   90.00
_cell.angle_gamma   90.00
#
_symmetry.space_group_name_H-M   'P 1'
#
loop_
_entity.id
_entity.type
_entity.pdbx_description
1 polymer ?
#
loop_
_entity_poly.entity_id
_entity_poly.type
_entity_poly.pdbx_seq_one_letter_code
_entity_poly.pdbx_strand_id
1 'polypeptide(L)' 'MVQNTKAQADLLPRLLLPQNVKQAYLELGGLPEPDGRYTVFGQVYQGLEIVSVIAAQPTNSEDVPIEPVFIRQINFEKTS' A
#
# COMPACT_ATOMS: atom_id res chain seq x y z
N MET A 1 1.73 1.05 2.69
CA MET A 1 1.73 0.08 1.58
C MET A 1 0.38 0.14 0.91
N VAL A 2 0.33 0.32 -0.40
CA VAL A 2 -0.92 0.33 -1.15
C VAL A 2 -0.99 -0.96 -1.95
N GLN A 3 -1.66 -1.97 -1.40
CA GLN A 3 -1.90 -3.26 -2.08
C GLN A 3 -3.27 -3.27 -2.78
N ASN A 4 -3.75 -2.10 -3.20
CA ASN A 4 -5.06 -1.99 -3.79
C ASN A 4 -5.02 -2.51 -5.22
N THR A 5 -5.59 -3.69 -5.46
CA THR A 5 -5.65 -4.30 -6.80
C THR A 5 -6.71 -3.65 -7.70
N LYS A 6 -7.53 -2.75 -7.14
CA LYS A 6 -8.53 -1.98 -7.89
C LYS A 6 -8.09 -0.54 -8.01
N ALA A 7 -8.21 0.02 -9.21
CA ALA A 7 -8.10 1.44 -9.40
C ALA A 7 -9.25 2.15 -8.66
N GLN A 8 -8.95 3.18 -7.87
CA GLN A 8 -9.98 4.16 -7.50
C GLN A 8 -10.24 5.11 -8.67
N ALA A 9 -10.89 4.57 -9.70
CA ALA A 9 -11.15 5.26 -10.96
C ALA A 9 -11.91 6.58 -10.77
N ASP A 10 -12.78 6.65 -9.76
CA ASP A 10 -13.56 7.85 -9.43
C ASP A 10 -12.70 9.04 -8.98
N LEU A 11 -11.47 8.79 -8.51
CA LEU A 11 -10.54 9.83 -8.09
C LEU A 11 -9.72 10.39 -9.25
N LEU A 12 -9.45 9.58 -10.29
CA LEU A 12 -8.53 9.94 -11.38
C LEU A 12 -8.94 11.21 -12.16
N PRO A 13 -10.22 11.51 -12.41
CA PRO A 13 -10.64 12.75 -13.06
C PRO A 13 -10.35 14.00 -12.23
N ARG A 14 -10.35 13.87 -10.90
CA ARG A 14 -10.13 14.98 -9.95
C ARG A 14 -8.65 15.28 -9.72
N LEU A 15 -7.78 14.34 -10.07
CA LEU A 15 -6.34 14.46 -9.89
C LEU A 15 -5.67 15.00 -11.17
N LEU A 16 -4.80 15.99 -10.99
CA LEU A 16 -3.97 16.57 -12.05
C LEU A 16 -2.76 15.66 -12.35
N LEU A 17 -3.03 14.41 -12.71
CA LEU A 17 -2.03 13.42 -13.07
C LEU A 17 -1.83 13.36 -14.60
N PRO A 18 -0.59 13.11 -15.09
CA PRO A 18 -0.34 12.81 -16.49
C PRO A 18 -1.15 11.60 -16.98
N GLN A 19 -1.49 11.57 -18.28
CA GLN A 19 -2.31 10.50 -18.87
C GLN A 19 -1.69 9.10 -18.69
N ASN A 20 -0.38 8.96 -18.87
CA ASN A 20 0.31 7.69 -18.67
C ASN A 20 0.21 7.19 -17.21
N VAL A 21 0.23 8.10 -16.23
CA VAL A 21 0.07 7.76 -14.81
C VAL A 21 -1.37 7.31 -14.54
N LYS A 22 -2.37 8.00 -15.10
CA LYS A 22 -3.78 7.59 -14.98
C LYS A 22 -4.02 6.19 -15.57
N GLN A 23 -3.44 5.89 -16.72
CA GLN A 23 -3.54 4.56 -17.33
C GLN A 23 -2.87 3.48 -16.46
N ALA A 24 -1.69 3.75 -15.91
CA ALA A 24 -1.03 2.81 -15.00
C ALA A 24 -1.92 2.46 -13.78
N TYR A 25 -2.62 3.44 -13.20
CA TYR A 25 -3.57 3.17 -12.12
C TYR A 25 -4.77 2.32 -12.57
N LEU A 26 -5.27 2.52 -13.78
CA LEU A 26 -6.39 1.72 -14.33
C LEU A 26 -5.99 0.26 -14.59
N GLU A 27 -4.78 0.04 -15.08
CA GLU A 27 -4.27 -1.30 -15.45
C GLU A 27 -3.76 -2.09 -14.24
N LEU A 28 -3.00 -1.45 -13.35
CA LEU A 28 -2.30 -2.10 -12.24
C LEU A 28 -3.03 -1.98 -10.90
N GLY A 29 -4.03 -1.08 -10.82
CA GLY A 29 -4.66 -0.70 -9.57
C GLY A 29 -3.85 0.34 -8.80
N GLY A 30 -4.20 0.54 -7.53
CA GLY A 30 -3.52 1.45 -6.62
C GLY A 30 -4.42 2.54 -6.06
N LEU A 31 -3.79 3.44 -5.31
CA LEU A 31 -4.42 4.59 -4.66
C LEU A 31 -3.66 5.83 -5.12
N PRO A 32 -4.24 6.67 -6.00
CA PRO A 32 -3.54 7.81 -6.57
C PRO A 32 -3.48 9.05 -5.67
N GLU A 33 -4.25 9.07 -4.57
CA GLU A 33 -4.36 10.23 -3.67
C GLU A 33 -3.05 10.60 -2.93
N PRO A 34 -2.21 9.64 -2.48
CA PRO A 34 -0.91 9.92 -1.87
C PRO A 34 0.14 10.53 -2.79
N ASP A 35 -0.03 10.48 -4.12
CA ASP A 35 0.96 11.00 -5.08
C ASP A 35 1.17 12.50 -4.88
N GLY A 36 2.42 12.91 -4.67
CA GLY A 36 2.79 14.29 -4.35
C GLY A 36 2.56 14.71 -2.89
N ARG A 37 1.97 13.83 -2.06
CA ARG A 37 1.78 14.06 -0.61
C ARG A 37 2.74 13.25 0.26
N TYR A 38 3.16 12.06 -0.20
CA TYR A 38 4.00 11.15 0.57
C TYR A 38 5.22 10.67 -0.22
N THR A 39 6.35 10.50 0.48
CA THR A 39 7.59 9.96 -0.09
C THR A 39 7.64 8.44 0.10
N VAL A 40 7.80 7.71 -1.00
CA VAL A 40 8.05 6.27 -0.96
C VAL A 40 9.54 6.02 -0.67
N PHE A 41 9.86 5.30 0.40
CA PHE A 41 11.24 4.99 0.82
C PHE A 41 11.63 3.51 0.65
N GLY A 42 10.67 2.65 0.29
CA GLY A 42 10.91 1.21 0.15
C GLY A 42 9.66 0.46 -0.28
N GLN A 43 9.86 -0.79 -0.67
CA GLN A 43 8.80 -1.72 -1.06
C GLN A 43 9.06 -3.10 -0.46
N VAL A 44 7.99 -3.86 -0.23
CA VAL A 44 8.11 -5.26 0.19
C VAL A 44 8.45 -6.10 -1.03
N TYR A 45 9.63 -6.71 -1.03
CA TYR A 45 10.07 -7.57 -2.13
C TYR A 45 9.64 -9.04 -1.95
N GLN A 46 9.49 -9.48 -0.70
CA GLN A 46 9.07 -10.83 -0.29
C GLN A 46 8.17 -10.75 0.96
N GLY A 47 7.25 -11.70 1.11
CA GLY A 47 6.34 -11.76 2.26
C GLY A 47 5.08 -10.90 2.09
N LEU A 48 4.68 -10.58 0.85
CA LEU A 48 3.44 -9.85 0.59
C LEU A 48 2.21 -10.61 1.10
N GLU A 49 2.23 -11.95 1.01
CA GLU A 49 1.22 -12.84 1.57
C GLU A 49 1.08 -12.71 3.09
N ILE A 50 2.19 -12.48 3.80
CA ILE A 50 2.18 -12.24 5.25
C ILE A 50 1.53 -10.88 5.55
N VAL A 51 1.84 -9.86 4.74
CA VAL A 51 1.17 -8.55 4.86
C VAL A 51 -0.33 -8.69 4.67
N SER A 52 -0.80 -9.50 3.70
CA SER A 52 -2.22 -9.76 3.51
C SER A 52 -2.86 -10.47 4.71
N VAL A 53 -2.17 -11.42 5.34
CA VAL A 53 -2.64 -12.08 6.58
C VAL A 53 -2.76 -11.10 7.75
N ILE A 54 -1.80 -10.17 7.88
CA ILE A 54 -1.85 -9.11 8.91
C ILE A 54 -3.02 -8.15 8.63
N ALA A 55 -3.22 -7.75 7.37
CA ALA A 55 -4.29 -6.84 6.98
C ALA A 55 -5.70 -7.44 7.16
N ALA A 56 -5.82 -8.77 7.16
CA ALA A 56 -7.08 -9.48 7.38
C ALA A 56 -7.42 -9.75 8.85
N GLN A 57 -6.57 -9.33 9.80
CA GLN A 57 -6.85 -9.52 11.22
C GLN A 57 -8.10 -8.75 11.67
N PRO A 58 -8.93 -9.31 12.56
CA PRO A 58 -10.10 -8.62 13.08
C PRO A 58 -9.67 -7.39 13.89
N THR A 59 -10.36 -6.27 13.66
CA THR A 59 -10.11 -5.00 14.34
C THR A 59 -11.27 -4.60 15.25
N ASN A 60 -10.98 -3.72 16.20
CA ASN A 60 -12.01 -3.04 16.98
C ASN A 60 -12.61 -1.85 16.20
N SER A 61 -13.47 -1.05 16.84
CA SER A 61 -14.12 0.12 16.23
C SER A 61 -13.18 1.27 15.85
N GLU A 62 -11.91 1.21 16.25
CA GLU A 62 -10.88 2.21 15.97
C GLU A 62 -9.83 1.69 14.97
N ASP A 63 -10.14 0.61 14.24
CA ASP A 63 -9.25 -0.06 13.30
C ASP A 63 -7.97 -0.64 13.92
N VAL A 64 -7.96 -0.86 15.24
CA VAL A 64 -6.85 -1.50 15.95
C VAL A 64 -7.07 -3.02 15.98
N PRO A 65 -6.07 -3.85 15.62
CA PRO A 65 -6.18 -5.32 15.71
C PRO A 65 -6.54 -5.78 17.12
N ILE A 66 -7.53 -6.67 17.24
CA ILE A 66 -7.93 -7.26 18.53
C ILE A 66 -6.77 -8.04 19.14
N GLU A 67 -6.05 -8.78 18.30
CA GLU A 67 -4.79 -9.43 18.65
C GLU A 67 -3.61 -8.62 18.06
N PRO A 68 -2.78 -7.97 18.91
CA PRO A 68 -1.69 -7.14 18.41
C PRO A 68 -0.60 -7.94 17.68
N VAL A 69 -0.14 -7.41 16.55
CA VAL A 69 0.97 -7.97 15.77
C VAL A 69 2.25 -7.16 16.05
N PHE A 70 3.30 -7.82 16.53
CA PHE A 70 4.56 -7.17 16.89
C PHE A 70 5.71 -7.55 15.96
N ILE A 71 6.51 -6.56 15.58
CA ILE A 71 7.83 -6.79 14.98
C ILE A 71 8.79 -7.21 16.09
N ARG A 72 9.31 -8.44 16.02
CA ARG A 72 10.20 -8.97 17.07
C ARG A 72 11.68 -8.65 16.83
N GLN A 73 12.10 -8.57 15.57
CA GLN A 73 13.48 -8.33 15.17
C GLN A 73 13.51 -7.70 13.77
N ILE A 74 14.49 -6.84 13.53
CA ILE A 74 14.79 -6.27 12.21
C ILE A 74 16.26 -6.54 11.91
N ASN A 75 16.54 -7.15 10.75
CA ASN A 75 17.90 -7.38 10.25
C ASN A 75 18.13 -6.47 9.05
N PHE A 76 19.27 -5.79 9.04
CA PHE A 76 19.67 -4.93 7.91
C PHE A 76 20.69 -5.68 7.05
N GLU A 77 20.35 -5.89 5.79
CA GLU A 77 21.24 -6.48 4.80
C GLU A 77 21.87 -5.37 3.96
N LYS A 78 23.20 -5.38 3.85
CA LYS A 78 23.91 -4.48 2.96
C LYS A 78 24.05 -5.17 1.60
N THR A 79 23.29 -4.70 0.63
CA THR A 79 23.50 -5.08 -0.77
C THR A 79 24.77 -4.38 -1.27
N SER A 80 25.69 -5.15 -1.86
CA SER A 80 26.94 -4.67 -2.46
C SER A 80 26.75 -4.23 -3.90
#